data_AF-A0A1J5HPW4-F1
#
_entry.id   AF-A0A1J5HPW4-F1
#
_cell.length_a   1.000
_cell.length_b   1.000
_cell.length_c   1.000
_cell.angle_alpha   90.00
_cell.angle_beta   90.00
_cell.angle_gamma   90.00
#
_symmetry.space_group_name_H-M   'P 1'
#
loop_
_entity.id
_entity.type
_entity.pdbx_description
1 polymer ?
#
loop_
_entity_poly.entity_id
_entity_poly.type
_entity_poly.pdbx_seq_one_letter_code
_entity_poly.pdbx_strand_id
1 'polypeptide(L)'
;MNNTCVCCGKDVGKEIKRKMDCPFCKKTLYIRHGKVVNEREKEVFDWQKYMDFLVPDIESVRLAVEKELAQRFKQQPSAHDLIWGMFNYVVVHLRKPSDLEILYTNMAQFLESEGKVKQAVEIRRTANKMQIASYIESDIYEYVKIKNYEDGFVCSECKQENNKIVPIKEALKNPELPIHNCSNKKCRCRFDFISKYDDEYKKLNLNSDKEITNEIVIPIKLKMEPQKFSWRNILIVSLFFIGLLSLPGGLIFWIIALTLYLRSKKNNIN
;
A
#
# COMPACT_ATOMS: atom_id res chain seq x y z
N MET A 1 5.56 9.47 -32.46
CA MET A 1 4.53 9.32 -31.41
C MET A 1 3.16 9.26 -32.07
N ASN A 2 2.19 8.56 -31.49
CA ASN A 2 0.84 8.47 -32.06
C ASN A 2 0.11 9.82 -31.91
N ASN A 3 -0.34 10.43 -33.01
CA ASN A 3 -1.09 11.71 -33.00
C ASN A 3 -2.62 11.48 -32.94
N THR A 4 -3.07 10.27 -32.66
CA THR A 4 -4.49 9.93 -32.58
C THR A 4 -5.07 10.28 -31.21
N CYS A 5 -6.20 10.96 -31.19
CA CYS A 5 -6.95 11.24 -29.97
C CYS A 5 -7.54 9.96 -29.36
N VAL A 6 -7.11 9.58 -28.16
CA VAL A 6 -7.63 8.39 -27.44
C VAL A 6 -9.12 8.48 -27.08
N CYS A 7 -9.73 9.68 -27.14
CA CYS A 7 -11.13 9.86 -26.79
C CYS A 7 -12.09 9.73 -27.99
N CYS A 8 -11.65 10.05 -29.21
CA CYS A 8 -12.53 10.05 -30.39
C CYS A 8 -11.92 9.37 -31.63
N GLY A 9 -10.70 8.84 -31.53
CA GLY A 9 -10.02 8.11 -32.60
C GLY A 9 -9.56 8.94 -33.80
N LYS A 10 -9.71 10.28 -33.77
CA LYS A 10 -9.30 11.16 -34.88
C LYS A 10 -7.84 11.59 -34.72
N ASP A 11 -7.11 11.65 -35.84
CA ASP A 11 -5.76 12.22 -35.90
C ASP A 11 -5.82 13.73 -35.66
N VAL A 12 -5.10 14.22 -34.67
CA VAL A 12 -5.07 15.64 -34.28
C VAL A 12 -4.20 16.52 -35.19
N GLY A 13 -3.45 15.92 -36.13
CA GLY A 13 -2.66 16.61 -37.16
C GLY A 13 -1.44 17.37 -36.64
N LYS A 14 -1.19 17.33 -35.32
CA LYS A 14 -0.06 17.97 -34.66
C LYS A 14 0.52 17.03 -33.61
N GLU A 15 1.83 17.09 -33.43
CA GLU A 15 2.50 16.33 -32.37
C GLU A 15 2.06 16.83 -30.99
N ILE A 16 1.65 15.88 -30.14
CA ILE A 16 1.30 16.15 -28.75
C ILE A 16 2.59 16.26 -27.95
N LYS A 17 2.87 17.39 -27.28
CA LYS A 17 4.13 17.54 -26.49
C LYS A 17 3.98 17.14 -25.01
N ARG A 18 3.04 17.76 -24.29
CA ARG A 18 2.80 17.49 -22.86
C ARG A 18 1.31 17.43 -22.53
N LYS A 19 0.58 18.43 -23.03
CA LYS A 19 -0.87 18.62 -22.88
C LYS A 19 -1.38 19.31 -24.15
N MET A 20 -2.52 18.88 -24.68
CA MET A 20 -3.24 19.62 -25.72
C MET A 20 -4.73 19.28 -25.69
N ASP A 21 -5.57 20.17 -26.20
CA ASP A 21 -6.98 19.87 -26.38
C ASP A 21 -7.20 19.30 -27.78
N CYS A 22 -7.96 18.21 -27.88
CA CYS A 22 -8.29 17.63 -29.18
C CYS A 22 -9.15 18.62 -30.00
N PRO A 23 -8.77 18.99 -31.23
CA PRO A 23 -9.52 19.97 -32.02
C PRO A 23 -10.94 19.50 -32.36
N PHE A 24 -11.19 18.19 -32.37
CA PHE A 24 -12.48 17.59 -32.74
C PHE A 24 -13.42 17.39 -31.56
N CYS A 25 -12.98 16.72 -30.49
CA CYS A 25 -13.83 16.39 -29.34
C CYS A 25 -13.65 17.32 -28.14
N LYS A 26 -12.71 18.26 -28.20
CA LYS A 26 -12.40 19.26 -27.15
C LYS A 26 -11.93 18.67 -25.81
N LYS A 27 -11.75 17.35 -25.73
CA LYS A 27 -11.16 16.70 -24.54
C LYS A 27 -9.65 16.90 -24.52
N THR A 28 -9.13 17.13 -23.32
CA THR A 28 -7.70 17.27 -23.04
C THR A 28 -6.97 15.93 -23.18
N LEU A 29 -5.85 15.96 -23.87
CA LEU A 29 -4.92 14.85 -24.05
C LEU A 29 -3.61 15.14 -23.31
N TYR A 30 -3.01 14.11 -22.75
CA TYR A 30 -1.75 14.19 -22.01
C TYR A 30 -0.75 13.18 -22.56
N ILE A 31 0.55 13.45 -22.38
CA ILE A 31 1.59 12.42 -22.55
C ILE A 31 2.05 11.90 -21.20
N ARG A 32 2.01 10.57 -21.03
CA ARG A 32 2.56 9.83 -19.88
C ARG A 32 3.31 8.60 -20.39
N HIS A 33 4.57 8.47 -19.98
CA HIS A 33 5.44 7.35 -20.37
C HIS A 33 5.44 7.08 -21.89
N GLY A 34 5.49 8.16 -22.69
CA GLY A 34 5.48 8.07 -24.16
C GLY A 34 4.13 7.71 -24.80
N LYS A 35 3.06 7.52 -24.00
CA LYS A 35 1.69 7.24 -24.48
C LYS A 35 0.82 8.50 -24.41
N VAL A 36 -0.03 8.68 -25.41
CA VAL A 36 -1.12 9.66 -25.37
C VAL A 36 -2.25 9.08 -24.53
N VAL A 37 -2.72 9.82 -23.54
CA VAL A 37 -3.73 9.38 -22.58
C VAL A 37 -4.78 10.47 -22.32
N ASN A 38 -5.98 10.08 -21.90
CA ASN A 38 -7.03 11.01 -21.46
C ASN A 38 -6.85 11.41 -19.98
N GLU A 39 -7.74 12.25 -19.44
CA GLU A 39 -7.67 12.70 -18.04
C GLU A 39 -7.72 11.53 -17.02
N ARG A 40 -8.65 10.59 -17.21
CA ARG A 40 -8.82 9.42 -16.34
C ARG A 40 -7.53 8.59 -16.32
N GLU A 41 -7.00 8.28 -17.49
CA GLU A 41 -5.77 7.50 -17.63
C GLU A 41 -4.56 8.24 -17.05
N LYS A 42 -4.44 9.55 -17.32
CA LYS A 42 -3.37 10.39 -16.74
C LYS A 42 -3.37 10.30 -15.21
N GLU A 43 -4.52 10.38 -14.56
CA GLU A 43 -4.62 10.26 -13.11
C GLU A 43 -4.15 8.89 -12.61
N VAL A 44 -4.56 7.81 -13.29
CA VAL A 44 -4.11 6.45 -12.97
C VAL A 44 -2.59 6.31 -13.14
N PHE A 45 -2.02 6.81 -14.25
CA PHE A 45 -0.58 6.81 -14.49
C PHE A 45 0.20 7.62 -13.44
N ASP A 46 -0.33 8.79 -13.05
CA ASP A 46 0.31 9.67 -12.08
C ASP A 46 0.42 9.00 -10.69
N TRP A 47 -0.50 8.07 -10.35
CA TRP A 47 -0.44 7.26 -9.13
C TRP A 47 0.28 5.91 -9.29
N GLN A 48 0.20 5.29 -10.46
CA GLN A 48 0.87 4.02 -10.79
C GLN A 48 2.38 4.07 -10.54
N LYS A 49 3.03 5.21 -10.81
CA LYS A 49 4.47 5.40 -10.57
C LYS A 49 4.89 5.15 -9.11
N TYR A 50 3.99 5.34 -8.14
CA TYR A 50 4.27 5.10 -6.72
C TYR A 50 4.15 3.62 -6.31
N MET A 51 3.73 2.76 -7.23
CA MET A 51 3.64 1.30 -7.06
C MET A 51 4.63 0.54 -7.97
N ASP A 52 5.18 1.20 -8.99
CA ASP A 52 6.03 0.59 -10.03
C ASP A 52 7.31 -0.06 -9.47
N PHE A 53 7.93 0.56 -8.45
CA PHE A 53 9.11 -0.02 -7.80
C PHE A 53 8.77 -1.15 -6.80
N LEU A 54 7.49 -1.30 -6.41
CA LEU A 54 7.02 -2.34 -5.50
C LEU A 54 6.54 -3.58 -6.25
N VAL A 55 6.10 -3.42 -7.50
CA VAL A 55 5.51 -4.48 -8.31
C VAL A 55 6.09 -4.46 -9.73
N PRO A 56 6.88 -5.48 -10.12
CA PRO A 56 7.57 -5.50 -11.42
C PRO A 56 6.67 -5.38 -12.66
N ASP A 57 5.40 -5.77 -12.55
CA ASP A 57 4.41 -5.67 -13.63
C ASP A 57 3.10 -5.03 -13.14
N ILE A 58 3.22 -3.77 -12.73
CA ILE A 58 2.08 -2.99 -12.23
C ILE A 58 1.01 -2.74 -13.32
N GLU A 59 1.38 -2.81 -14.60
CA GLU A 59 0.43 -2.66 -15.71
C GLU A 59 -0.53 -3.86 -15.80
N SER A 60 -0.01 -5.08 -15.67
CA SER A 60 -0.88 -6.27 -15.59
C SER A 60 -1.80 -6.23 -14.38
N VAL A 61 -1.34 -5.72 -13.23
CA VAL A 61 -2.18 -5.49 -12.06
C VAL A 61 -3.30 -4.50 -12.36
N ARG A 62 -2.98 -3.36 -12.98
CA ARG A 62 -3.97 -2.34 -13.38
C ARG A 62 -5.05 -2.96 -14.26
N LEU A 63 -4.67 -3.71 -15.29
CA LEU A 63 -5.60 -4.37 -16.22
C LEU A 63 -6.49 -5.41 -15.51
N ALA A 64 -5.92 -6.19 -14.59
CA ALA A 64 -6.65 -7.18 -13.82
C ALA A 64 -7.70 -6.55 -12.89
N VAL A 65 -7.29 -5.51 -12.13
CA VAL A 65 -8.19 -4.76 -11.24
C VAL A 65 -9.27 -4.04 -12.04
N GLU A 66 -8.93 -3.39 -13.16
CA GLU A 66 -9.90 -2.71 -14.02
C GLU A 66 -10.97 -3.68 -14.55
N LYS A 67 -10.55 -4.87 -15.00
CA LYS A 67 -11.46 -5.94 -15.45
C LYS A 67 -12.36 -6.43 -14.33
N GLU A 68 -11.80 -6.69 -13.14
CA GLU A 68 -12.56 -7.15 -11.97
C GLU A 68 -13.63 -6.13 -11.57
N LEU A 69 -13.25 -4.86 -11.41
CA LEU A 69 -14.16 -3.78 -11.02
C LEU A 69 -15.24 -3.57 -12.10
N ALA A 70 -14.87 -3.61 -13.37
CA ALA A 70 -15.82 -3.47 -14.47
C ALA A 70 -16.86 -4.61 -14.48
N GLN A 71 -16.41 -5.85 -14.24
CA GLN A 71 -17.31 -7.00 -14.14
C GLN A 71 -18.23 -6.88 -12.92
N ARG A 72 -17.71 -6.45 -11.77
CA ARG A 72 -18.46 -6.34 -10.52
C ARG A 72 -19.53 -5.26 -10.56
N PHE A 73 -19.20 -4.08 -11.10
CA PHE A 73 -20.11 -2.92 -11.13
C PHE A 73 -20.87 -2.76 -12.44
N LYS A 74 -20.60 -3.63 -13.43
CA LYS A 74 -21.22 -3.60 -14.77
C LYS A 74 -21.02 -2.26 -15.49
N GLN A 75 -19.97 -1.52 -15.16
CA GLN A 75 -19.61 -0.23 -15.73
C GLN A 75 -18.10 -0.01 -15.63
N GLN A 76 -17.55 0.90 -16.44
CA GLN A 76 -16.14 1.25 -16.34
C GLN A 76 -15.84 1.92 -14.99
N PRO A 77 -14.82 1.45 -14.23
CA PRO A 77 -14.50 2.06 -12.93
C PRO A 77 -13.96 3.49 -13.11
N SER A 78 -14.23 4.35 -12.12
CA SER A 78 -13.59 5.66 -12.06
C SER A 78 -12.06 5.53 -11.92
N ALA A 79 -11.31 6.61 -12.19
CA ALA A 79 -9.87 6.61 -11.93
C ALA A 79 -9.57 6.31 -10.46
N HIS A 80 -10.31 6.95 -9.56
CA HIS A 80 -10.19 6.79 -8.11
C HIS A 80 -10.41 5.36 -7.64
N ASP A 81 -11.49 4.70 -8.10
CA ASP A 81 -11.78 3.30 -7.73
C ASP A 81 -10.70 2.36 -8.24
N LEU A 82 -10.18 2.60 -9.46
CA LEU A 82 -9.11 1.80 -10.03
C LEU A 82 -7.80 1.96 -9.25
N ILE A 83 -7.40 3.19 -8.93
CA ILE A 83 -6.19 3.48 -8.13
C ILE A 83 -6.30 2.83 -6.75
N TRP A 84 -7.44 2.99 -6.07
CA TRP A 84 -7.66 2.36 -4.76
C TRP A 84 -7.67 0.83 -4.85
N GLY A 85 -8.30 0.27 -5.89
CA GLY A 85 -8.27 -1.16 -6.18
C GLY A 85 -6.84 -1.69 -6.38
N MET A 86 -6.01 -0.96 -7.11
CA MET A 86 -4.59 -1.29 -7.29
C MET A 86 -3.85 -1.27 -5.95
N PHE A 87 -4.00 -0.23 -5.14
CA PHE A 87 -3.39 -0.19 -3.81
C PHE A 87 -3.75 -1.40 -2.95
N ASN A 88 -5.04 -1.75 -2.88
CA ASN A 88 -5.49 -2.91 -2.11
C ASN A 88 -4.93 -4.23 -2.65
N TYR A 89 -4.83 -4.36 -3.98
CA TYR A 89 -4.18 -5.51 -4.60
C TYR A 89 -2.72 -5.61 -4.11
N VAL A 90 -1.95 -4.52 -4.19
CA VAL A 90 -0.54 -4.53 -3.79
C VAL A 90 -0.37 -4.84 -2.29
N VAL A 91 -1.21 -4.28 -1.41
CA VAL A 91 -1.20 -4.57 0.04
C VAL A 91 -1.26 -6.07 0.33
N VAL A 92 -2.11 -6.82 -0.38
CA VAL A 92 -2.30 -8.26 -0.14
C VAL A 92 -1.09 -9.09 -0.59
N HIS A 93 -0.29 -8.57 -1.52
CA HIS A 93 0.85 -9.28 -2.12
C HIS A 93 2.20 -8.90 -1.51
N LEU A 94 2.32 -7.73 -0.89
CA LEU A 94 3.52 -7.36 -0.15
C LEU A 94 3.64 -8.14 1.17
N ARG A 95 4.89 -8.31 1.61
CA ARG A 95 5.24 -9.06 2.83
C ARG A 95 6.19 -8.29 3.73
N LYS A 96 7.13 -7.56 3.15
CA LYS A 96 8.12 -6.78 3.93
C LYS A 96 7.45 -5.56 4.54
N PRO A 97 7.65 -5.30 5.84
CA PRO A 97 7.10 -4.10 6.47
C PRO A 97 7.60 -2.80 5.83
N SER A 98 8.86 -2.75 5.37
CA SER A 98 9.39 -1.59 4.63
C SER A 98 8.58 -1.26 3.38
N ASP A 99 8.23 -2.28 2.59
CA ASP A 99 7.50 -2.09 1.34
C ASP A 99 6.05 -1.65 1.63
N LEU A 100 5.45 -2.20 2.69
CA LEU A 100 4.12 -1.81 3.17
C LEU A 100 4.11 -0.39 3.74
N GLU A 101 5.16 0.05 4.43
CA GLU A 101 5.30 1.42 4.94
C GLU A 101 5.24 2.44 3.81
N ILE A 102 6.00 2.21 2.74
CA ILE A 102 5.99 3.09 1.57
C ILE A 102 4.60 3.08 0.91
N LEU A 103 4.01 1.88 0.72
CA LEU A 103 2.69 1.76 0.09
C LEU A 103 1.60 2.49 0.89
N TYR A 104 1.53 2.27 2.21
CA TYR A 104 0.55 2.95 3.06
C TYR A 104 0.77 4.46 3.10
N THR A 105 2.03 4.93 3.06
CA THR A 105 2.32 6.36 2.94
C THR A 105 1.72 6.94 1.66
N ASN A 106 1.88 6.26 0.52
CA ASN A 106 1.29 6.66 -0.76
C ASN A 106 -0.24 6.61 -0.74
N MET A 107 -0.84 5.58 -0.13
CA MET A 107 -2.29 5.47 0.05
C MET A 107 -2.85 6.64 0.89
N ALA A 108 -2.15 7.04 1.95
CA ALA A 108 -2.56 8.19 2.76
C ALA A 108 -2.52 9.49 1.95
N GLN A 109 -1.45 9.71 1.17
CA GLN A 109 -1.35 10.88 0.29
C GLN A 109 -2.47 10.90 -0.76
N PHE A 110 -2.82 9.75 -1.31
CA PHE A 110 -3.95 9.63 -2.24
C PHE A 110 -5.26 10.06 -1.58
N LEU A 111 -5.58 9.53 -0.40
CA LEU A 111 -6.78 9.91 0.34
C LEU A 111 -6.80 11.42 0.69
N GLU A 112 -5.66 12.02 1.00
CA GLU A 112 -5.59 13.48 1.21
C GLU A 112 -5.88 14.28 -0.04
N SER A 113 -5.40 13.81 -1.20
CA SER A 113 -5.69 14.44 -2.49
C SER A 113 -7.19 14.41 -2.84
N GLU A 114 -7.92 13.42 -2.30
CA GLU A 114 -9.38 13.31 -2.38
C GLU A 114 -10.12 14.09 -1.27
N GLY A 115 -9.40 14.77 -0.37
CA GLY A 115 -9.98 15.47 0.77
C GLY A 115 -10.42 14.56 1.93
N LYS A 116 -10.09 13.26 1.91
CA LYS A 116 -10.44 12.27 2.95
C LYS A 116 -9.43 12.25 4.10
N VAL A 117 -9.25 13.41 4.75
CA VAL A 117 -8.19 13.65 5.75
C VAL A 117 -8.24 12.68 6.93
N LYS A 118 -9.43 12.37 7.46
CA LYS A 118 -9.56 11.46 8.61
C LYS A 118 -9.07 10.05 8.29
N GLN A 119 -9.44 9.52 7.12
CA GLN A 119 -9.02 8.20 6.65
C GLN A 119 -7.51 8.18 6.37
N ALA A 120 -6.98 9.25 5.78
CA ALA A 120 -5.55 9.38 5.55
C ALA A 120 -4.74 9.31 6.84
N VAL A 121 -5.23 9.92 7.93
CA VAL A 121 -4.60 9.84 9.26
C VAL A 121 -4.50 8.39 9.75
N GLU A 122 -5.57 7.60 9.64
CA GLU A 122 -5.53 6.19 10.05
C GLU A 122 -4.57 5.34 9.20
N ILE A 123 -4.52 5.61 7.89
CA ILE A 123 -3.56 4.93 7.01
C ILE A 123 -2.12 5.34 7.35
N ARG A 124 -1.85 6.61 7.70
CA ARG A 124 -0.52 7.04 8.18
C ARG A 124 -0.11 6.34 9.47
N ARG A 125 -1.04 6.15 10.42
CA ARG A 125 -0.75 5.33 11.62
C ARG A 125 -0.32 3.93 11.23
N THR A 126 -1.00 3.34 10.24
CA THR A 126 -0.65 2.02 9.72
C THR A 126 0.74 2.01 9.06
N ALA A 127 1.07 3.03 8.25
CA ALA A 127 2.41 3.19 7.69
C ALA A 127 3.48 3.27 8.79
N ASN A 128 3.25 4.08 9.83
CA ASN A 128 4.15 4.20 10.97
C ASN A 128 4.32 2.88 11.74
N LYS A 129 3.27 2.07 11.89
CA LYS A 129 3.41 0.70 12.44
C LYS A 129 4.35 -0.15 11.61
N MET A 130 4.19 -0.11 10.28
CA MET A 130 5.03 -0.87 9.36
C MET A 130 6.48 -0.38 9.38
N GLN A 131 6.69 0.93 9.53
CA GLN A 131 8.02 1.51 9.78
C GLN A 131 8.64 0.89 11.03
N ILE A 132 7.98 1.02 12.18
CA ILE A 132 8.48 0.49 13.45
C ILE A 132 8.76 -1.02 13.35
N ALA A 133 7.85 -1.77 12.72
CA ALA A 133 8.02 -3.20 12.51
C ALA A 133 9.29 -3.54 11.70
N SER A 134 9.59 -2.79 10.63
CA SER A 134 10.80 -2.98 9.83
C SER A 134 12.09 -2.77 10.64
N TYR A 135 12.09 -1.81 11.57
CA TYR A 135 13.23 -1.55 12.43
C TYR A 135 13.38 -2.61 13.52
N ILE A 136 12.27 -3.14 14.05
CA ILE A 136 12.30 -4.28 14.98
C ILE A 136 12.91 -5.51 14.33
N GLU A 137 12.58 -5.80 13.06
CA GLU A 137 13.17 -6.94 12.32
C GLU A 137 14.70 -6.87 12.21
N SER A 138 15.29 -5.68 12.29
CA SER A 138 16.75 -5.50 12.23
C SER A 138 17.49 -5.84 13.53
N ASP A 139 16.80 -5.92 14.68
CA ASP A 139 17.38 -6.18 16.01
C ASP A 139 18.53 -5.21 16.43
N ILE A 140 18.55 -4.01 15.84
CA ILE A 140 19.56 -2.97 16.12
C ILE A 140 19.01 -1.88 17.05
N TYR A 141 17.68 -1.68 17.04
CA TYR A 141 17.03 -0.53 17.67
C TYR A 141 16.15 -0.97 18.84
N GLU A 142 16.24 -0.24 19.94
CA GLU A 142 15.47 -0.53 21.17
C GLU A 142 14.47 0.56 21.53
N TYR A 143 14.72 1.79 21.11
CA TYR A 143 13.87 2.94 21.39
C TYR A 143 13.53 3.71 20.12
N VAL A 144 12.41 4.40 20.17
CA VAL A 144 12.03 5.42 19.19
C VAL A 144 11.94 6.77 19.89
N LYS A 145 12.30 7.81 19.16
CA LYS A 145 12.20 9.20 19.58
C LYS A 145 11.27 9.93 18.63
N ILE A 146 10.27 10.60 19.18
CA ILE A 146 9.39 11.43 18.37
C ILE A 146 10.14 12.70 17.98
N LYS A 147 10.25 12.96 16.69
CA LYS A 147 10.87 14.18 16.14
C LYS A 147 9.86 14.97 15.35
N ASN A 148 9.89 16.28 15.52
CA ASN A 148 9.23 17.23 14.64
C ASN A 148 10.25 18.24 14.09
N TYR A 149 9.82 19.05 13.12
CA TYR A 149 10.60 20.20 12.67
C TYR A 149 10.33 21.35 13.63
N GLU A 150 11.34 21.92 14.27
CA GLU A 150 11.17 23.03 15.22
C GLU A 150 10.87 24.36 14.52
N ASP A 151 9.91 24.37 13.60
CA ASP A 151 9.46 25.55 12.87
C ASP A 151 8.08 26.03 13.35
N GLY A 152 7.70 27.22 12.87
CA GLY A 152 6.43 27.86 13.23
C GLY A 152 5.17 27.10 12.76
N PHE A 153 5.31 26.05 11.97
CA PHE A 153 4.18 25.28 11.43
C PHE A 153 3.86 24.03 12.24
N VAL A 154 4.54 23.76 13.36
CA VAL A 154 4.22 22.63 14.24
C VAL A 154 3.24 23.06 15.33
N CYS A 155 2.14 22.31 15.48
CA CYS A 155 1.11 22.59 16.47
C CYS A 155 1.60 22.32 17.90
N SER A 156 0.94 22.90 18.89
CA SER A 156 1.30 22.80 20.30
C SER A 156 1.41 21.36 20.80
N GLU A 157 0.48 20.49 20.39
CA GLU A 157 0.46 19.08 20.78
C GLU A 157 1.70 18.35 20.24
N CYS A 158 2.07 18.64 18.99
CA CYS A 158 3.28 18.06 18.39
C CYS A 158 4.56 18.55 19.05
N LYS A 159 4.59 19.80 19.53
CA LYS A 159 5.74 20.35 20.27
C LYS A 159 5.92 19.68 21.61
N GLN A 160 4.83 19.35 22.31
CA GLN A 160 4.87 18.69 23.63
C GLN A 160 5.46 17.28 23.55
N GLU A 161 5.16 16.54 22.47
CA GLU A 161 5.71 15.20 22.26
C GLU A 161 7.13 15.20 21.66
N ASN A 162 7.71 16.37 21.33
CA ASN A 162 9.03 16.43 20.70
C ASN A 162 10.11 15.87 21.62
N ASN A 163 11.01 15.08 21.07
CA ASN A 163 12.08 14.38 21.79
C ASN A 163 11.61 13.40 22.87
N LYS A 164 10.31 13.09 22.97
CA LYS A 164 9.85 11.98 23.81
C LYS A 164 10.43 10.67 23.29
N ILE A 165 10.99 9.89 24.20
CA ILE A 165 11.63 8.60 23.92
C ILE A 165 10.77 7.50 24.51
N VAL A 166 10.47 6.49 23.69
CA VAL A 166 9.59 5.37 24.05
C VAL A 166 10.24 4.06 23.61
N PRO A 167 10.15 2.97 24.39
CA PRO A 167 10.59 1.65 23.94
C PRO A 167 9.92 1.27 22.62
N ILE A 168 10.69 0.74 21.67
CA ILE A 168 10.21 0.45 20.30
C ILE A 168 9.02 -0.53 20.31
N LYS A 169 9.01 -1.49 21.24
CA LYS A 169 7.92 -2.46 21.42
C LYS A 169 6.63 -1.82 21.93
N GLU A 170 6.74 -0.78 22.75
CA GLU A 170 5.58 -0.03 23.23
C GLU A 170 5.02 0.86 22.12
N ALA A 171 5.90 1.56 21.40
CA ALA A 171 5.53 2.38 20.25
C ALA A 171 4.83 1.56 19.14
N LEU A 172 5.21 0.29 18.93
CA LEU A 172 4.52 -0.59 17.99
C LEU A 172 3.07 -0.88 18.41
N LYS A 173 2.82 -1.09 19.71
CA LYS A 173 1.48 -1.37 20.23
C LYS A 173 0.58 -0.14 20.07
N ASN A 174 1.12 1.04 20.40
CA ASN A 174 0.41 2.32 20.40
C ASN A 174 1.18 3.37 19.59
N PRO A 175 1.15 3.33 18.25
CA PRO A 175 1.83 4.34 17.44
C PRO A 175 1.13 5.69 17.60
N GLU A 176 1.76 6.58 18.35
CA GLU A 176 1.19 7.90 18.65
C GLU A 176 1.10 8.80 17.39
N LEU A 177 1.84 8.50 16.33
CA LEU A 177 1.94 9.35 15.14
C LEU A 177 0.95 8.98 14.02
N PRO A 178 0.27 9.96 13.39
CA PRO A 178 0.24 11.37 13.79
C PRO A 178 -0.54 11.56 15.10
N ILE A 179 -0.07 12.51 15.92
CA ILE A 179 -0.60 12.80 17.26
C ILE A 179 -2.11 13.03 17.18
N HIS A 180 -2.87 12.32 18.04
CA HIS A 180 -4.33 12.21 17.96
C HIS A 180 -5.05 13.56 17.82
N ASN A 181 -4.53 14.61 18.44
CA ASN A 181 -5.11 15.95 18.45
C ASN A 181 -4.32 16.96 17.62
N CYS A 182 -3.54 16.50 16.64
CA CYS A 182 -2.81 17.40 15.76
C CYS A 182 -3.79 18.25 14.94
N SER A 183 -3.83 19.55 15.22
CA SER A 183 -4.66 20.54 14.51
C SER A 183 -4.16 20.82 13.09
N ASN A 184 -2.94 20.40 12.76
CA ASN A 184 -2.37 20.57 11.43
C ASN A 184 -2.81 19.48 10.46
N LYS A 185 -3.38 19.92 9.32
CA LYS A 185 -3.72 19.03 8.19
C LYS A 185 -2.52 18.25 7.65
N LYS A 186 -1.30 18.75 7.86
CA LYS A 186 -0.04 18.15 7.39
C LYS A 186 0.94 18.01 8.54
N CYS A 187 0.65 17.11 9.48
CA CYS A 187 1.60 16.74 10.53
C CYS A 187 2.90 16.20 9.91
N ARG A 188 4.05 16.72 10.37
CA ARG A 188 5.39 16.33 9.94
C ARG A 188 6.19 15.61 11.04
N CYS A 189 5.50 15.17 12.10
CA CYS A 189 6.14 14.33 13.11
C CYS A 189 6.56 13.00 12.49
N ARG A 190 7.72 12.50 12.90
CA ARG A 190 8.28 11.22 12.49
C ARG A 190 8.90 10.50 13.67
N PHE A 191 9.05 9.19 13.56
CA PHE A 191 9.91 8.44 14.46
C PHE A 191 11.36 8.55 14.00
N ASP A 192 12.24 8.76 14.97
CA ASP A 192 13.68 8.62 14.86
C ASP A 192 14.07 7.40 15.70
N PHE A 193 15.01 6.59 15.23
CA PHE A 193 15.27 5.28 15.83
C PHE A 193 16.63 5.30 16.53
N ILE A 194 16.62 4.98 17.83
CA ILE A 194 17.83 4.98 18.65
C ILE A 194 18.39 3.56 18.71
N SER A 195 19.60 3.38 18.18
CA SER A 195 20.28 2.09 18.17
C SER A 195 20.87 1.74 19.54
N LYS A 196 21.05 0.45 19.83
CA LYS A 196 21.75 -0.03 21.04
C LYS A 196 23.22 0.40 21.13
N TYR A 197 23.77 0.94 20.04
CA TYR A 197 25.15 1.40 19.95
C TYR A 197 25.28 2.93 20.07
N ASP A 198 24.16 3.65 20.10
CA ASP A 198 24.15 5.11 20.21
C ASP A 198 24.59 5.56 21.61
N ASP A 199 25.30 6.68 21.71
CA ASP A 199 25.62 7.29 23.00
C ASP A 199 24.35 7.80 23.70
N GLU A 200 23.31 8.17 22.96
CA GLU A 200 21.99 8.49 23.51
C GLU A 200 21.39 7.27 24.25
N TYR A 201 21.56 6.06 23.72
CA TYR A 201 21.11 4.83 24.37
C TYR A 201 21.81 4.58 25.71
N LYS A 202 23.13 4.77 25.77
CA LYS A 202 23.90 4.60 27.02
C LYS A 202 23.38 5.52 28.13
N LYS A 203 23.00 6.76 27.79
CA LYS A 203 22.43 7.72 28.76
C LYS A 203 21.07 7.29 29.29
N LEU A 204 20.27 6.59 28.49
CA LEU A 204 18.97 6.08 28.91
C LEU A 204 19.14 4.92 29.91
N ASN A 205 20.03 3.96 29.60
CA ASN A 205 20.25 2.79 30.45
C ASN A 205 20.97 3.10 31.77
N LEU A 206 21.89 4.08 31.79
CA LEU A 206 22.55 4.49 33.03
C LEU A 206 21.55 5.04 34.08
N ASN A 207 20.34 5.44 33.64
CA ASN A 207 19.27 5.88 34.54
C ASN A 207 18.30 4.75 34.92
N SER A 208 18.27 3.61 34.19
CA SER A 208 17.36 2.50 34.45
C SER A 208 17.85 1.52 35.52
N ASP A 209 19.15 1.52 35.84
CA ASP A 209 19.75 0.70 36.90
C ASP A 209 19.24 1.04 38.33
N LYS A 210 18.32 2.00 38.45
CA LYS A 210 17.68 2.31 39.74
C LYS A 210 16.45 1.49 40.09
N GLU A 211 15.75 0.82 39.17
CA GLU A 211 14.58 -0.02 39.54
C GLU A 211 13.94 -0.73 38.32
N ILE A 212 14.59 -1.74 37.72
CA ILE A 212 13.88 -2.62 36.79
C ILE A 212 14.12 -4.08 37.17
N THR A 213 13.12 -4.65 37.85
CA THR A 213 13.00 -6.08 38.08
C THR A 213 12.82 -6.79 36.74
N ASN A 214 13.71 -7.76 36.51
CA ASN A 214 13.67 -8.67 35.38
C ASN A 214 12.36 -9.47 35.37
N GLU A 215 11.41 -9.12 34.53
CA GLU A 215 10.51 -10.12 33.95
C GLU A 215 9.83 -9.56 32.71
N ILE A 216 9.49 -10.47 31.78
CA ILE A 216 8.73 -10.30 30.53
C ILE A 216 9.61 -10.40 29.27
N VAL A 217 10.08 -11.63 29.02
CA VAL A 217 10.38 -12.12 27.67
C VAL A 217 9.04 -12.57 27.04
N ILE A 218 8.41 -11.72 26.24
CA ILE A 218 7.26 -12.14 25.41
C ILE A 218 7.80 -12.64 24.06
N PRO A 219 7.62 -13.92 23.71
CA PRO A 219 7.83 -14.37 22.34
C PRO A 219 6.71 -13.81 21.46
N ILE A 220 7.00 -12.76 20.72
CA ILE A 220 6.08 -12.18 19.74
C ILE A 220 6.15 -13.04 18.47
N LYS A 221 5.27 -14.04 18.35
CA LYS A 221 4.86 -14.53 17.03
C LYS A 221 3.91 -13.48 16.46
N LEU A 222 4.39 -12.64 15.54
CA LEU A 222 3.53 -11.81 14.69
C LEU A 222 2.69 -12.75 13.81
N LYS A 223 1.57 -13.21 14.36
CA LYS A 223 0.52 -13.86 13.58
C LYS A 223 -0.16 -12.73 12.81
N MET A 224 0.38 -12.38 11.64
CA MET A 224 -0.40 -11.65 10.66
C MET A 224 -1.58 -12.58 10.34
N GLU A 225 -2.75 -12.32 10.90
CA GLU A 225 -3.96 -13.01 10.47
C GLU A 225 -4.15 -12.63 8.99
N PRO A 226 -4.02 -13.58 8.05
CA PRO A 226 -4.40 -13.28 6.68
C PRO A 226 -5.84 -12.81 6.74
N GLN A 227 -6.13 -11.64 6.15
CA GLN A 227 -7.51 -11.19 5.96
C GLN A 227 -8.31 -12.40 5.46
N LYS A 228 -9.34 -12.79 6.22
CA LYS A 228 -10.10 -14.02 5.98
C LYS A 228 -10.56 -14.06 4.54
N PHE A 229 -9.83 -14.83 3.73
CA PHE A 229 -10.23 -15.17 2.38
C PHE A 229 -11.58 -15.88 2.51
N SER A 230 -12.64 -15.25 2.02
CA SER A 230 -13.99 -15.73 2.24
C SER A 230 -14.19 -17.07 1.55
N TRP A 231 -14.33 -18.14 2.35
CA TRP A 231 -14.63 -19.50 1.89
C TRP A 231 -15.90 -19.58 1.01
N ARG A 232 -16.76 -18.55 1.02
CA ARG A 232 -17.89 -18.43 0.09
C ARG A 232 -17.45 -18.43 -1.37
N ASN A 233 -16.29 -17.86 -1.71
CA ASN A 233 -15.80 -17.86 -3.09
C ASN A 233 -15.30 -19.24 -3.52
N ILE A 234 -14.75 -20.03 -2.58
CA ILE A 234 -14.36 -21.43 -2.86
C ILE A 234 -15.61 -22.28 -3.07
N LEU A 235 -16.63 -22.14 -2.21
CA LEU A 235 -17.90 -22.86 -2.32
C LEU A 235 -18.66 -22.58 -3.63
N ILE A 236 -18.65 -21.32 -4.11
CA ILE A 236 -19.26 -20.95 -5.41
C ILE A 236 -18.51 -21.64 -6.56
N VAL A 237 -17.19 -21.72 -6.51
CA VAL A 237 -16.40 -22.46 -7.51
C VAL A 237 -16.70 -23.96 -7.41
N SER A 238 -16.76 -24.53 -6.20
CA SER A 238 -17.06 -25.95 -5.99
C SER A 238 -18.45 -26.36 -6.50
N LEU A 239 -19.48 -25.53 -6.29
CA LEU A 239 -20.84 -25.80 -6.78
C LEU A 239 -20.93 -25.70 -8.31
N PHE A 240 -20.14 -24.82 -8.94
CA PHE A 240 -20.03 -24.76 -10.40
C PHE A 240 -19.39 -26.04 -10.96
N PHE A 241 -18.46 -26.66 -10.24
CA PHE A 241 -17.80 -27.91 -10.64
C PHE A 241 -18.65 -29.17 -10.44
N ILE A 242 -19.58 -29.20 -9.47
CA ILE A 242 -20.50 -30.33 -9.28
C ILE A 242 -21.48 -30.42 -10.47
N GLY A 243 -21.88 -29.29 -11.06
CA GLY A 243 -22.68 -29.27 -12.29
C GLY A 243 -21.95 -29.74 -13.56
N LEU A 244 -20.61 -29.74 -13.56
CA LEU A 244 -19.78 -30.20 -14.70
C LEU A 244 -19.45 -31.70 -14.64
N LEU A 245 -19.62 -32.34 -13.47
CA LEU A 245 -19.40 -33.78 -13.27
C LEU A 245 -20.54 -34.65 -13.83
N SER A 246 -21.69 -34.08 -14.13
CA SER A 246 -22.83 -34.78 -14.76
C SER A 246 -22.73 -34.86 -16.29
N LEU A 247 -21.73 -34.21 -16.90
CA LEU A 247 -21.46 -34.33 -18.34
C LEU A 247 -20.47 -35.48 -18.61
N PRO A 248 -20.73 -36.34 -19.62
CA PRO A 248 -19.81 -37.41 -20.00
C PRO A 248 -18.51 -36.80 -20.54
N GLY A 249 -17.52 -36.65 -19.66
CA GLY A 249 -16.23 -35.99 -19.94
C GLY A 249 -15.62 -35.24 -18.76
N GLY A 250 -16.40 -34.90 -17.73
CA GLY A 250 -15.92 -34.10 -16.57
C GLY A 250 -14.78 -34.76 -15.78
N LEU A 251 -14.74 -36.09 -15.73
CA LEU A 251 -13.70 -36.88 -15.04
C LEU A 251 -12.31 -36.73 -15.69
N ILE A 252 -12.25 -36.67 -17.02
CA ILE A 252 -10.98 -36.52 -17.76
C ILE A 252 -10.38 -35.14 -17.50
N PHE A 253 -11.22 -34.10 -17.51
CA PHE A 253 -10.79 -32.73 -17.24
C PHE A 253 -10.22 -32.57 -15.82
N TRP A 254 -10.82 -33.27 -14.84
CA TRP A 254 -10.36 -33.29 -13.46
C TRP A 254 -9.00 -33.96 -13.28
N ILE A 255 -8.78 -35.11 -13.94
CA ILE A 255 -7.49 -35.81 -13.89
C ILE A 255 -6.40 -34.91 -14.50
N ILE A 256 -6.66 -34.23 -15.62
CA ILE A 256 -5.70 -33.32 -16.25
C ILE A 256 -5.38 -32.13 -15.34
N ALA A 257 -6.40 -31.46 -14.80
CA ALA A 257 -6.22 -30.31 -13.92
C ALA A 257 -5.45 -30.67 -12.63
N LEU A 258 -5.78 -31.81 -12.02
CA LEU A 258 -5.09 -32.31 -10.83
C LEU A 258 -3.62 -32.65 -11.13
N THR A 259 -3.36 -33.28 -12.28
CA THR A 259 -1.99 -33.63 -12.70
C THR A 259 -1.16 -32.36 -12.95
N LEU A 260 -1.72 -31.33 -13.59
CA LEU A 260 -1.05 -30.04 -13.80
C LEU A 260 -0.77 -29.31 -12.49
N TYR A 261 -1.73 -29.32 -11.55
CA TYR A 261 -1.56 -28.72 -10.22
C TYR A 261 -0.45 -29.40 -9.42
N LEU A 262 -0.44 -30.74 -9.38
CA LEU A 262 0.61 -31.50 -8.68
C LEU A 262 1.99 -31.28 -9.31
N ARG A 263 2.06 -31.14 -10.65
CA ARG A 263 3.31 -30.84 -11.36
C ARG A 263 3.82 -29.43 -11.06
N SER A 264 2.93 -28.43 -11.01
CA SER A 264 3.26 -27.06 -10.61
C SER A 264 3.81 -27.00 -9.18
N LYS A 265 3.16 -27.70 -8.24
CA LYS A 265 3.60 -27.74 -6.84
C LYS A 265 4.96 -28.40 -6.67
N LYS A 266 5.26 -29.44 -7.46
CA LYS A 266 6.56 -30.13 -7.42
C LYS A 266 7.71 -29.24 -7.92
N ASN A 267 7.45 -28.31 -8.84
CA ASN A 267 8.46 -27.39 -9.38
C ASN A 267 8.75 -26.19 -8.47
N ASN A 268 7.92 -25.92 -7.46
CA ASN A 268 8.11 -24.83 -6.49
C ASN A 268 8.78 -25.29 -5.18
N ILE A 269 9.25 -26.55 -5.10
CA ILE A 269 9.86 -27.14 -3.89
C ILE A 269 11.38 -27.38 -4.09
N ASN A 270 11.94 -27.01 -5.24
CA ASN A 270 13.39 -26.92 -5.47
C ASN A 270 13.79 -25.47 -5.69
#